data_AF-A0A167IKI9-F1
#
_entry.id   AF-A0A167IKI9-F1
#
_cell.length_a   1.000
_cell.length_b   1.000
_cell.length_c   1.000
_cell.angle_alpha   90.00
_cell.angle_beta   90.00
_cell.angle_gamma   90.00
#
_symmetry.space_group_name_H-M   'P 1'
#
loop_
_entity.id
_entity.type
_entity.pdbx_description
1 polymer ?
#
loop_
_entity_poly.entity_id
_entity_poly.type
_entity_poly.pdbx_seq_one_letter_code
_entity_poly.pdbx_strand_id
1 'polypeptide(L)' 'MPLLLHPNLAEPGQRYFRDFTPGDDFYEALIDSHRDLSDEQSQLLNAKLILLLANQVGDIAALKQALALAREGV' A
#
# COMPACT_ATOMS: atom_id res chain seq x y z
N MET A 1 8.65 12.14 -9.78
CA MET A 1 7.44 12.90 -9.33
C MET A 1 7.44 12.92 -7.80
N PRO A 2 7.01 14.00 -7.12
CA PRO A 2 6.96 14.00 -5.65
C PRO A 2 5.98 12.94 -5.12
N LEU A 3 6.34 12.29 -4.00
CA LEU A 3 5.44 11.35 -3.32
C LEU A 3 4.19 12.08 -2.79
N LEU A 4 3.02 11.50 -3.02
CA LEU A 4 1.75 12.01 -2.47
C LEU A 4 1.57 11.49 -1.04
N LEU A 5 1.37 12.39 -0.08
CA LEU A 5 1.24 12.06 1.35
C LEU A 5 -0.20 12.20 1.89
N HIS A 6 -1.13 12.65 1.05
CA HIS A 6 -2.56 12.72 1.38
C HIS A 6 -3.29 11.47 0.89
N PRO A 7 -4.47 11.14 1.45
CA PRO A 7 -5.29 10.03 0.98
C PRO A 7 -5.55 10.12 -0.53
N ASN A 8 -5.23 9.04 -1.26
CA ASN A 8 -5.34 8.96 -2.72
C ASN A 8 -5.86 7.59 -3.20
N LEU A 9 -6.45 6.81 -2.30
CA LEU A 9 -7.12 5.56 -2.67
C LEU A 9 -8.54 5.87 -3.14
N ALA A 10 -8.90 5.42 -4.34
CA ALA A 10 -10.21 5.61 -4.92
C ALA A 10 -10.45 4.59 -6.03
N GLU A 11 -11.71 4.21 -6.24
CA GLU A 11 -12.15 3.38 -7.37
C GLU A 11 -12.78 4.26 -8.47
N PRO A 12 -12.39 4.08 -9.75
CA PRO A 12 -12.98 4.84 -10.85
C PRO A 12 -14.49 4.67 -10.92
N GLY A 13 -15.23 5.79 -10.85
CA GLY A 13 -16.69 5.80 -10.93
C GLY A 13 -17.41 5.55 -9.61
N GLN A 14 -16.69 5.21 -8.54
CA GLN A 14 -17.27 5.03 -7.21
C GLN A 14 -17.25 6.35 -6.43
N ARG A 15 -18.37 6.68 -5.77
CA ARG A 15 -18.46 7.82 -4.85
C ARG A 15 -18.58 7.31 -3.42
N TYR A 16 -17.55 7.56 -2.64
CA TYR A 16 -17.54 7.23 -1.23
C TYR A 16 -18.18 8.37 -0.43
N PHE A 17 -18.98 8.01 0.57
CA PHE A 17 -19.59 8.99 1.48
C PHE A 17 -18.58 9.54 2.49
N ARG A 18 -17.49 8.79 2.74
CA ARG A 18 -16.35 9.21 3.58
C ARG A 18 -15.06 8.97 2.81
N ASP A 19 -14.16 9.95 2.81
CA ASP A 19 -12.92 9.91 2.03
C ASP A 19 -11.94 8.80 2.46
N PHE A 20 -12.07 8.27 3.67
CA PHE A 20 -11.19 7.23 4.21
C PHE A 20 -11.65 5.80 3.89
N THR A 21 -12.92 5.62 3.49
CA THR A 21 -13.50 4.30 3.20
C THR A 21 -12.69 3.47 2.19
N PRO A 22 -12.19 4.02 1.07
CA PRO A 22 -11.37 3.23 0.13
C PRO A 22 -10.07 2.71 0.75
N GLY A 23 -9.51 3.46 1.71
CA GLY A 23 -8.33 3.04 2.45
C GLY A 23 -8.62 1.93 3.44
N ASP A 24 -9.75 2.05 4.15
CA ASP A 24 -10.23 1.02 5.06
C ASP A 24 -10.54 -0.28 4.30
N ASP A 25 -11.23 -0.20 3.16
CA ASP A 25 -11.56 -1.35 2.30
C ASP A 25 -10.31 -2.07 1.79
N PHE A 26 -9.30 -1.31 1.33
CA PHE A 26 -8.02 -1.90 0.91
C PHE A 26 -7.27 -2.52 2.10
N TYR A 27 -7.30 -1.88 3.27
CA TYR A 27 -6.65 -2.41 4.47
C TYR A 27 -7.31 -3.71 4.92
N GLU A 28 -8.64 -3.80 4.89
CA GLU A 28 -9.38 -5.03 5.16
C GLU A 28 -8.97 -6.14 4.19
N ALA A 29 -8.95 -5.86 2.89
CA ALA A 29 -8.51 -6.82 1.87
C ALA A 29 -7.05 -7.29 2.08
N LEU A 30 -6.17 -6.39 2.53
CA LEU A 30 -4.79 -6.73 2.88
C LEU A 30 -4.77 -7.71 4.07
N ILE A 31 -5.47 -7.41 5.15
CA ILE A 31 -5.55 -8.28 6.33
C ILE A 31 -6.12 -9.66 5.97
N ASP A 32 -7.20 -9.69 5.18
CA ASP A 32 -7.79 -10.95 4.73
C ASP A 32 -6.84 -11.78 3.86
N SER A 33 -5.96 -11.13 3.09
CA SER A 33 -4.94 -11.84 2.29
C SER A 33 -3.92 -12.62 3.14
N HIS A 34 -3.78 -12.27 4.42
CA HIS A 34 -2.90 -12.97 5.37
C HIS A 34 -3.56 -14.15 6.08
N ARG A 35 -4.87 -14.35 5.90
CA ARG A 35 -5.60 -15.44 6.54
C ARG A 35 -5.01 -16.80 6.15
N ASP A 36 -4.91 -17.69 7.14
CA ASP A 36 -4.37 -19.05 7.01
C ASP A 36 -2.89 -19.15 6.57
N LEU A 37 -2.15 -18.03 6.58
CA LEU A 37 -0.71 -18.00 6.33
C LEU A 37 0.09 -18.13 7.63
N SER A 38 1.25 -18.79 7.57
CA SER A 38 2.26 -18.66 8.63
C SER A 38 2.89 -17.27 8.63
N ASP A 39 3.61 -16.92 9.70
CA ASP A 39 4.33 -15.65 9.81
C ASP A 39 5.34 -15.47 8.65
N GLU A 40 6.07 -16.52 8.27
CA GLU A 40 7.01 -16.47 7.15
C GLU A 40 6.30 -16.28 5.80
N GLN A 41 5.15 -16.93 5.61
CA GLN A 41 4.34 -16.78 4.40
C GLN A 41 3.74 -15.38 4.31
N SER A 42 3.28 -14.84 5.44
CA SER A 42 2.78 -13.48 5.59
C SER A 42 3.85 -12.44 5.24
N GLN A 43 5.08 -12.61 5.74
CA GLN A 43 6.22 -11.76 5.36
C GLN A 43 6.55 -11.87 3.86
N LEU A 44 6.51 -13.08 3.29
CA LEU A 44 6.74 -13.29 1.86
C LEU A 44 5.66 -12.62 1.00
N LEU A 45 4.39 -12.65 1.43
CA LEU A 45 3.29 -11.95 0.78
C LEU A 45 3.57 -10.45 0.74
N ASN A 46 3.93 -9.85 1.87
CA ASN A 46 4.26 -8.42 1.97
C ASN A 46 5.43 -8.04 1.05
N ALA A 47 6.51 -8.84 1.04
CA ALA A 47 7.65 -8.60 0.16
C ALA A 47 7.24 -8.64 -1.32
N LYS A 48 6.42 -9.62 -1.73
CA LYS A 48 5.90 -9.71 -3.11
C LYS A 48 5.01 -8.53 -3.46
N LEU A 49 4.10 -8.15 -2.56
CA LEU A 49 3.20 -7.01 -2.76
C LEU A 49 3.98 -5.71 -2.95
N ILE A 50 4.98 -5.44 -2.09
CA ILE A 50 5.85 -4.26 -2.22
C ILE A 50 6.53 -4.22 -3.58
N LEU A 51 7.07 -5.34 -4.06
CA LEU A 51 7.74 -5.41 -5.37
C LEU A 51 6.77 -5.20 -6.54
N LEU A 52 5.56 -5.76 -6.47
CA LEU A 52 4.51 -5.55 -7.48
C LEU A 52 4.08 -4.09 -7.55
N LEU A 53 3.83 -3.46 -6.39
CA LEU A 53 3.48 -2.04 -6.31
C LEU A 53 4.63 -1.14 -6.77
N ALA A 54 5.88 -1.46 -6.41
CA ALA A 54 7.05 -0.73 -6.87
C ALA A 54 7.19 -0.77 -8.40
N ASN A 55 6.94 -1.93 -9.00
CA ASN A 55 6.89 -2.08 -10.46
C ASN A 55 5.76 -1.25 -11.08
N GLN A 56 4.58 -1.22 -10.47
CA GLN A 56 3.45 -0.40 -10.94
C GLN A 56 3.74 1.11 -10.86
N VAL A 57 4.49 1.56 -9.83
CA VAL A 57 4.90 2.97 -9.69
C VAL A 57 5.97 3.36 -10.71
N GLY A 58 6.98 2.50 -10.95
CA GLY A 58 8.01 2.68 -11.97
C GLY A 58 9.03 3.81 -11.73
N ASP A 59 8.79 4.72 -10.79
CA ASP A 59 9.68 5.85 -10.46
C ASP A 59 10.60 5.51 -9.26
N ILE A 60 11.87 5.20 -9.54
CA ILE A 60 12.89 4.88 -8.53
C ILE A 60 13.11 6.03 -7.53
N ALA A 61 13.00 7.29 -7.95
CA ALA A 61 13.22 8.41 -7.05
C ALA A 61 12.07 8.52 -6.03
N ALA A 62 10.83 8.35 -6.48
CA ALA A 62 9.66 8.30 -5.60
C ALA A 62 9.74 7.12 -4.61
N LEU A 63 10.18 5.94 -5.07
CA LEU A 63 10.36 4.76 -4.21
C LEU A 63 11.43 4.98 -3.13
N LYS A 64 12.56 5.60 -3.47
CA LYS A 64 13.60 5.95 -2.49
C LYS A 64 13.10 6.97 -1.46
N GLN A 65 12.31 7.95 -1.90
CA GLN A 65 11.68 8.92 -1.00
C GLN A 65 10.70 8.23 -0.04
N ALA A 66 9.88 7.31 -0.53
CA ALA A 66 8.96 6.51 0.29
C ALA A 66 9.71 5.67 1.34
N LEU A 67 10.81 5.02 0.97
CA LEU A 67 11.65 4.27 1.91
C LEU A 67 12.26 5.15 3.00
N ALA A 68 12.71 6.36 2.65
CA ALA A 68 13.26 7.29 3.62
C ALA A 68 12.19 7.71 4.64
N LEU A 69 10.99 8.06 4.17
CA LEU A 69 9.85 8.43 5.02
C LEU A 69 9.35 7.27 5.88
N ALA A 70 9.25 6.06 5.33
CA ALA A 70 8.83 4.87 6.08
C ALA A 70 9.80 4.49 7.20
N ARG A 71 11.07 4.92 7.12
CA ARG A 71 12.06 4.73 8.17
C ARG A 71 11.95 5.77 9.29
N GLU A 72 11.26 6.88 9.06
CA GLU A 72 11.05 7.89 10.10
C GLU A 72 10.07 7.36 11.15
N GLY A 73 10.49 7.30 12.42
CA GLY A 73 9.61 6.87 13.53
C GLY A 73 9.57 5.36 13.81
N VAL A 74 10.44 4.58 13.16
CA VAL A 74 10.79 3.21 13.55
C VAL A 74 12.09 3.22 14.34
#